data_AF-A0A2S8W934-F1
#
_entry.id   AF-A0A2S8W934-F1
#
_cell.length_a   1.000
_cell.length_b   1.000
_cell.length_c   1.000
_cell.angle_alpha   90.00
_cell.angle_beta   90.00
_cell.angle_gamma   90.00
#
_symmetry.space_group_name_H-M   'P 1'
#
loop_
_entity.id
_entity.type
_entity.pdbx_description
1 polymer ?
#
loop_
_entity_poly.entity_id
_entity_poly.type
_entity_poly.pdbx_seq_one_letter_code
_entity_poly.pdbx_strand_id
1 'polypeptide(L)'
;MPWLGHAVAAGLLGALLWIGGRELIEIVQNGWLPGRKGPGLSAGDHPIAFWAMIAFIGAGLACCAGVATVCALSAFRALFGRERPH
;
A
#
# COMPACT_ATOMS: atom_id res chain seq x y z
N MET A 1 -2.00 26.54 3.64
CA MET A 1 -1.14 25.91 2.61
C MET A 1 -1.76 24.58 2.18
N PRO A 2 -2.56 24.55 1.09
CA PRO A 2 -3.35 23.37 0.71
C PRO A 2 -2.52 22.17 0.21
N TRP A 3 -1.24 22.38 -0.12
CA TRP A 3 -0.34 21.33 -0.60
C TRP A 3 0.26 20.46 0.53
N LEU A 4 0.32 20.99 1.76
CA LEU A 4 0.95 20.31 2.90
C LEU A 4 0.19 19.03 3.28
N GLY A 5 -1.15 19.07 3.27
CA GLY A 5 -1.98 17.91 3.57
C GLY A 5 -1.79 16.76 2.57
N HIS A 6 -1.65 17.07 1.28
CA HIS A 6 -1.41 16.08 0.23
C HIS A 6 -0.01 15.45 0.35
N ALA A 7 1.01 16.25 0.70
CA ALA A 7 2.36 15.76 0.93
C ALA A 7 2.45 14.83 2.14
N VAL A 8 1.80 15.19 3.26
CA VAL A 8 1.73 14.34 4.45
C VAL A 8 0.96 13.05 4.18
N ALA A 9 -0.17 13.12 3.48
CA ALA A 9 -0.93 11.94 3.07
C ALA A 9 -0.12 11.02 2.16
N ALA A 10 0.59 11.56 1.17
CA ALA A 10 1.45 10.79 0.30
C ALA A 10 2.60 10.11 1.06
N GLY A 11 3.24 10.82 2.00
CA GLY A 11 4.29 10.26 2.85
C GLY A 11 3.80 9.14 3.77
N LEU A 12 2.66 9.34 4.44
CA LEU A 12 2.04 8.31 5.29
C LEU A 12 1.63 7.08 4.48
N LEU A 13 0.91 7.28 3.36
CA LEU A 13 0.49 6.17 2.51
C LEU A 13 1.70 5.42 1.97
N GLY A 14 2.76 6.12 1.54
CA GLY A 14 4.02 5.52 1.09
C GLY A 14 4.69 4.68 2.17
N ALA A 15 4.73 5.15 3.42
CA ALA A 15 5.27 4.38 4.54
C ALA A 15 4.43 3.13 4.86
N LEU A 16 3.10 3.24 4.86
CA LEU A 16 2.21 2.09 5.05
C LEU A 16 2.36 1.06 3.93
N LEU A 17 2.48 1.52 2.68
CA LEU A 17 2.76 0.67 1.52
C LEU A 17 4.07 -0.10 1.67
N TRP A 18 5.13 0.57 2.11
CA TRP A 18 6.44 -0.05 2.30
C TRP A 18 6.39 -1.15 3.36
N ILE A 19 5.78 -0.86 4.51
CA ILE A 19 5.64 -1.81 5.62
C ILE A 19 4.78 -3.00 5.19
N GLY A 20 3.58 -2.74 4.64
CA GLY A 20 2.66 -3.80 4.23
C GLY A 20 3.19 -4.64 3.06
N GLY A 21 3.93 -4.04 2.13
CA GLY A 21 4.55 -4.75 1.02
C GLY A 21 5.68 -5.66 1.48
N ARG A 22 6.51 -5.19 2.41
CA ARG A 22 7.54 -6.02 3.05
C ARG A 22 6.93 -7.21 3.78
N GLU A 23 5.92 -6.96 4.60
CA GLU A 23 5.25 -8.01 5.38
C GLU A 23 4.61 -9.04 4.45
N LEU A 24 3.99 -8.60 3.35
CA LEU A 24 3.43 -9.48 2.31
C LEU A 24 4.52 -10.35 1.66
N ILE A 25 5.69 -9.80 1.36
CA ILE A 25 6.82 -10.56 0.80
C ILE A 25 7.33 -11.60 1.81
N GLU A 26 7.49 -11.21 3.07
CA GLU A 26 7.90 -12.13 4.14
C GLU A 26 6.91 -13.29 4.30
N ILE A 27 5.60 -13.01 4.25
CA ILE A 27 4.55 -14.04 4.28
C ILE A 27 4.65 -14.99 3.07
N VAL A 28 4.84 -14.45 1.87
CA VAL A 28 4.96 -15.26 0.64
C VAL A 28 6.20 -16.14 0.70
N GLN A 29 7.32 -15.62 1.19
CA GLN A 29 8.57 -16.37 1.34
C GLN A 29 8.46 -17.48 2.39
N ASN A 30 7.79 -17.20 3.51
CA ASN A 30 7.58 -18.18 4.58
C ASN A 30 6.46 -19.18 4.27
N GLY A 31 5.63 -18.90 3.26
CA GLY A 31 4.47 -19.72 2.90
C GLY A 31 3.42 -19.81 4.01
N TRP A 32 3.45 -18.89 4.98
CA TRP A 32 2.63 -18.93 6.18
C TRP A 32 2.05 -17.56 6.49
N LEU A 33 0.73 -17.48 6.50
CA LEU A 33 -0.03 -16.30 6.84
C LEU A 33 -0.54 -16.44 8.29
N PRO A 34 0.02 -15.69 9.25
CA PRO A 34 -0.42 -15.76 10.64
C PRO A 34 -1.88 -15.29 10.77
N GLY A 35 -2.72 -16.15 11.33
CA GLY A 35 -4.11 -15.84 11.60
C GLY A 35 -4.23 -14.94 12.84
N ARG A 36 -4.61 -13.67 12.66
CA ARG A 36 -4.81 -12.76 13.81
C ARG A 36 -6.08 -13.08 14.62
N LYS A 37 -7.07 -13.76 14.02
CA LYS A 37 -8.35 -14.17 14.64
C LYS A 37 -8.81 -15.56 14.18
N GLY A 38 -7.88 -16.51 13.98
CA GLY A 38 -8.19 -17.87 13.51
C GLY A 38 -6.93 -18.71 13.29
N PRO A 39 -7.05 -19.99 12.92
CA PRO A 39 -5.90 -20.81 12.53
C PRO A 39 -5.14 -20.14 11.38
N GLY A 40 -3.81 -20.10 11.46
CA GLY A 40 -2.97 -19.54 10.40
C GLY A 40 -3.16 -20.30 9.08
N LEU A 41 -3.04 -19.59 7.96
CA LEU A 41 -3.15 -20.20 6.63
C LEU A 41 -1.75 -20.57 6.14
N SER A 42 -1.53 -21.87 5.94
CA SER A 42 -0.33 -22.41 5.29
C SER A 42 -0.59 -22.57 3.79
N ALA A 43 0.40 -22.21 2.97
CA ALA A 43 0.38 -22.46 1.54
C ALA A 43 0.35 -23.97 1.21
N GLY A 44 0.81 -24.83 2.14
CA GLY A 44 0.79 -26.28 2.00
C GLY A 44 -0.58 -26.90 2.27
N ASP A 45 -1.24 -26.48 3.35
CA ASP A 45 -2.54 -27.06 3.77
C ASP A 45 -3.72 -26.46 2.99
N HIS A 46 -3.65 -25.16 2.70
CA HIS A 46 -4.74 -24.40 2.08
C HIS A 46 -4.24 -23.47 0.97
N PRO A 47 -3.69 -24.01 -0.15
CA PRO A 47 -3.02 -23.22 -1.18
C PRO A 47 -3.95 -22.17 -1.82
N ILE A 48 -5.19 -22.57 -2.17
CA ILE A 48 -6.15 -21.67 -2.83
C ILE A 48 -6.52 -20.50 -1.92
N ALA A 49 -6.83 -20.77 -0.65
CA ALA A 49 -7.20 -19.75 0.32
C ALA A 49 -6.03 -18.82 0.65
N PHE A 50 -4.81 -19.37 0.76
CA PHE A 50 -3.58 -18.60 0.94
C PHE A 50 -3.39 -17.60 -0.21
N TRP A 51 -3.36 -18.07 -1.46
CA TRP A 51 -3.17 -17.20 -2.62
C TRP A 51 -4.31 -16.19 -2.81
N ALA A 52 -5.55 -16.57 -2.51
CA ALA A 52 -6.69 -15.64 -2.55
C ALA A 52 -6.51 -14.49 -1.54
N MET A 53 -6.05 -14.77 -0.33
CA MET A 53 -5.76 -13.74 0.67
C MET A 53 -4.57 -12.86 0.28
N ILE A 54 -3.49 -13.45 -0.24
CA ILE A 54 -2.34 -12.69 -0.76
C ILE A 54 -2.79 -11.75 -1.89
N ALA A 55 -3.59 -12.24 -2.83
CA ALA A 55 -4.11 -11.43 -3.93
C ALA A 55 -5.01 -10.29 -3.42
N PHE A 56 -5.88 -10.56 -2.45
CA PHE A 56 -6.74 -9.54 -1.85
C PHE A 56 -5.95 -8.45 -1.13
N ILE A 57 -4.97 -8.84 -0.29
CA ILE A 57 -4.09 -7.90 0.41
C ILE A 57 -3.25 -7.10 -0.60
N GLY A 58 -2.69 -7.78 -1.61
CA GLY A 58 -1.93 -7.16 -2.68
C GLY A 58 -2.75 -6.14 -3.48
N ALA A 59 -4.02 -6.44 -3.79
CA ALA A 59 -4.93 -5.50 -4.45
C ALA A 59 -5.23 -4.28 -3.57
N GLY A 60 -5.44 -4.47 -2.27
CA GLY A 60 -5.59 -3.37 -1.31
C GLY A 60 -4.35 -2.49 -1.26
N LEU A 61 -3.16 -3.09 -1.25
CA LEU A 61 -1.89 -2.38 -1.33
C LEU A 61 -1.81 -1.56 -2.63
N ALA A 62 -2.14 -2.16 -3.78
CA ALA A 62 -2.12 -1.46 -5.08
C ALA A 62 -3.07 -0.25 -5.10
N CYS A 63 -4.27 -0.37 -4.51
CA CYS A 63 -5.21 0.75 -4.37
C CYS A 63 -4.61 1.88 -3.52
N CYS A 64 -4.01 1.55 -2.37
CA CYS A 64 -3.31 2.54 -1.54
C CYS A 64 -2.17 3.21 -2.31
N ALA A 65 -1.42 2.45 -3.13
CA ALA A 65 -0.36 2.98 -3.99
C ALA A 65 -0.91 4.01 -4.98
N GLY A 66 -2.01 3.67 -5.67
CA GLY A 66 -2.67 4.58 -6.61
C GLY A 66 -3.08 5.89 -5.94
N VAL A 67 -3.72 5.83 -4.77
CA VAL A 67 -4.11 7.04 -4.02
C VAL A 67 -2.89 7.85 -3.60
N ALA A 68 -1.84 7.20 -3.08
CA ALA A 68 -0.60 7.86 -2.70
C ALA A 68 0.04 8.60 -3.88
N THR A 69 0.10 7.95 -5.05
CA THR A 69 0.62 8.53 -6.29
C THR A 69 -0.20 9.74 -6.74
N VAL A 70 -1.53 9.66 -6.69
CA VAL A 70 -2.41 10.79 -7.06
C VAL A 70 -2.20 11.98 -6.11
N CYS A 71 -2.11 11.73 -4.80
CA CYS A 71 -1.80 12.77 -3.82
C CYS A 71 -0.40 13.38 -4.02
N ALA A 72 0.61 12.56 -4.33
CA ALA A 72 1.96 13.03 -4.61
C ALA A 72 1.99 13.89 -5.88
N LEU A 73 1.31 13.46 -6.95
CA LEU A 73 1.20 14.20 -8.20
C LEU A 73 0.45 15.53 -8.01
N SER A 74 -0.61 15.56 -7.20
CA SER A 74 -1.35 16.81 -6.93
C SER A 74 -0.52 17.79 -6.11
N ALA A 75 0.21 17.31 -5.10
CA ALA A 75 1.16 18.13 -4.33
C ALA A 75 2.28 18.67 -5.22
N PHE A 76 2.85 17.84 -6.09
CA PHE A 76 3.90 18.22 -7.03
C PHE A 76 3.40 19.28 -8.02
N ARG A 77 2.22 19.08 -8.61
CA ARG A 77 1.57 20.09 -9.46
C ARG A 77 1.26 21.39 -8.72
N ALA A 78 0.87 21.34 -7.45
CA ALA A 78 0.62 22.55 -6.66
C ALA A 78 1.91 23.32 -6.31
N LEU A 79 3.03 22.60 -6.14
CA LEU A 79 4.35 23.17 -5.88
C LEU A 79 4.98 23.78 -7.14
N PHE A 80 5.01 23.04 -8.25
CA PHE A 80 5.69 23.45 -9.49
C PHE A 80 4.77 24.16 -10.50
N GLY A 81 3.46 23.95 -10.43
CA GLY A 81 2.47 24.60 -11.32
C GLY A 81 2.11 26.03 -10.90
N ARG A 82 2.63 26.52 -9.76
CA ARG A 82 2.42 27.90 -9.28
C ARG A 82 3.29 28.94 -10.01
N GLU A 83 4.16 28.53 -10.93
CA GLU A 83 5.00 29.42 -11.76
C GLU A 83 4.31 29.97 -13.02
N ARG A 84 2.97 30.07 -13.05
CA ARG A 84 2.29 30.91 -14.05
C ARG A 84 1.70 32.14 -13.36
N PRO A 85 2.47 33.24 -13.27
CA PRO A 85 1.93 34.54 -12.93
C PRO A 85 1.01 34.99 -14.07
N HIS A 86 -0.24 35.30 -13.73
CA HIS A 86 -1.08 36.20 -14.48
C HIS A 86 -1.42 37.35 -13.54
#